data_AF-A0A251U0Q2-F1
#
_entry.id   AF-A0A251U0Q2-F1
#
_cell.length_a   1.000
_cell.length_b   1.000
_cell.length_c   1.000
_cell.angle_alpha   90.00
_cell.angle_beta   90.00
_cell.angle_gamma   90.00
#
_symmetry.space_group_name_H-M   'P 1'
#
loop_
_entity.id
_entity.type
_entity.pdbx_description
1 polymer ?
#
loop_
_entity_poly.entity_id
_entity_poly.type
_entity_poly.pdbx_seq_one_letter_code
_entity_poly.pdbx_strand_id
1 'polypeptide(L)'
;MIKQDTLFIPGFPSNTGPNQETMFVDTEPNPTSDPISDWLEDSASYIPSFLDDPFGSNTIIDDRWWVQPQDLDQEIFSTSVANSTNTPATTSDLLVFSDQSKQLTTDSSKKRKAPSTAQVKKPVNRRGQGKSTKDGCNSDNRSGRWAEQLLNPCASAISAGNVSRVRHLLVVLRELASPTGDANYRLAAYGLQALSHYLSTTRARVAEVVLPASNFSTVKPKFFQQSLINFNDINPWFTIPNHIANNAILQVLSDHDRGSSGGLHILDIGVSHGVQWPTLLEALSRLPRGPPPLVRLTIVTPTPDNTQIPFANGPPGHNFISNILRLANDYKINLHINTVDSCPLQNLNTQIIKSSPEDILIVCAQFRLHNLNHNNPDNRTEFLKAMRRLEPKGVILNDNNADCSCNSCSTFETGFARKVDNLWSFLDSTSVAFKGRDMDERKMMEGEASKALMSMCSMNERKEKWAERMIGAGFAGDVFREDVMEGARALLRKYDNNWELRVDECVGLWWKGQPVSFCSLWKIDSKSS
;
A
#
# COMPACT_ATOMS: atom_id res chain seq x y z
N MET A 1 32.75 51.90 -3.18
CA MET A 1 32.88 53.16 -2.40
C MET A 1 33.47 54.19 -3.34
N ILE A 2 32.81 55.34 -3.59
CA ILE A 2 33.21 56.39 -4.56
C ILE A 2 33.12 55.91 -6.05
N LYS A 3 32.64 56.68 -7.05
CA LYS A 3 31.63 57.78 -7.04
C LYS A 3 30.89 57.84 -8.40
N GLN A 4 29.78 58.58 -8.36
CA GLN A 4 28.95 59.16 -9.41
C GLN A 4 29.63 59.53 -10.74
N ASP A 5 28.85 59.52 -11.82
CA ASP A 5 28.58 60.76 -12.57
C ASP A 5 27.13 60.82 -13.06
N THR A 6 26.61 62.02 -13.39
CA THR A 6 25.16 62.29 -13.47
C THR A 6 24.81 63.39 -14.49
N LEU A 7 23.75 63.24 -15.32
CA LEU A 7 23.11 64.38 -16.00
C LEU A 7 21.62 64.14 -16.42
N PHE A 8 20.74 64.49 -15.47
CA PHE A 8 19.37 65.00 -15.61
C PHE A 8 19.23 66.20 -16.60
N ILE A 9 18.08 66.84 -16.92
CA ILE A 9 16.65 66.91 -16.48
C ILE A 9 15.76 67.21 -17.75
N PRO A 10 14.60 67.92 -17.75
CA PRO A 10 13.21 67.68 -17.24
C PRO A 10 12.18 67.42 -18.40
N GLY A 11 10.86 67.24 -18.22
CA GLY A 11 9.98 67.33 -17.03
C GLY A 11 8.49 66.94 -17.28
N PHE A 12 7.67 67.05 -16.23
CA PHE A 12 6.25 66.63 -16.04
C PHE A 12 5.24 67.82 -16.23
N PRO A 13 3.89 67.76 -15.99
CA PRO A 13 3.07 66.73 -15.29
C PRO A 13 1.67 66.34 -15.86
N SER A 14 1.05 65.41 -15.13
CA SER A 14 -0.27 64.73 -15.20
C SER A 14 -1.54 65.55 -14.92
N ASN A 15 -2.72 64.98 -15.23
CA ASN A 15 -3.91 65.02 -14.34
C ASN A 15 -4.91 63.85 -14.61
N THR A 16 -5.90 63.57 -13.73
CA THR A 16 -6.77 62.36 -13.79
C THR A 16 -8.26 62.54 -13.38
N GLY A 17 -9.20 62.38 -14.34
CA GLY A 17 -10.64 62.03 -14.17
C GLY A 17 -11.58 63.03 -13.43
N PRO A 18 -12.89 62.73 -13.25
CA PRO A 18 -13.76 61.72 -13.92
C PRO A 18 -15.23 62.17 -14.24
N ASN A 19 -16.04 61.29 -14.87
CA ASN A 19 -17.54 61.19 -14.93
C ASN A 19 -18.44 62.25 -15.63
N GLN A 20 -19.36 61.81 -16.52
CA GLN A 20 -20.86 61.80 -16.37
C GLN A 20 -21.64 61.38 -17.67
N GLU A 21 -22.96 61.18 -17.58
CA GLU A 21 -23.86 60.38 -18.47
C GLU A 21 -24.83 61.20 -19.39
N THR A 22 -25.70 60.70 -20.30
CA THR A 22 -26.11 59.33 -20.76
C THR A 22 -26.16 59.22 -22.33
N MET A 23 -27.17 58.85 -23.17
CA MET A 23 -28.62 58.49 -23.15
C MET A 23 -29.06 57.55 -24.33
N PHE A 24 -30.23 56.91 -24.15
CA PHE A 24 -31.19 56.13 -24.98
C PHE A 24 -31.28 56.18 -26.54
N VAL A 25 -31.70 55.03 -27.15
CA VAL A 25 -33.08 54.71 -27.66
C VAL A 25 -33.20 53.22 -28.08
N ASP A 26 -34.40 52.61 -27.97
CA ASP A 26 -34.73 51.17 -28.09
C ASP A 26 -35.16 50.65 -29.49
N THR A 27 -35.36 49.32 -29.67
CA THR A 27 -36.54 48.62 -30.30
C THR A 27 -36.37 47.06 -30.30
N GLU A 28 -37.47 46.29 -30.18
CA GLU A 28 -37.60 44.79 -30.22
C GLU A 28 -38.46 44.31 -31.45
N PRO A 29 -38.86 43.02 -31.74
CA PRO A 29 -38.90 41.77 -30.94
C PRO A 29 -38.49 40.43 -31.67
N ASN A 30 -38.86 39.28 -31.07
CA ASN A 30 -38.80 37.84 -31.45
C ASN A 30 -39.64 37.46 -32.74
N PRO A 31 -39.71 36.19 -33.32
CA PRO A 31 -39.61 34.85 -32.68
C PRO A 31 -39.06 33.61 -33.51
N THR A 32 -39.14 32.42 -32.86
CA THR A 32 -39.38 31.03 -33.39
C THR A 32 -38.29 30.07 -33.94
N SER A 33 -38.23 28.89 -33.28
CA SER A 33 -38.15 27.48 -33.79
C SER A 33 -36.89 26.85 -34.46
N ASP A 34 -36.35 25.82 -33.79
CA ASP A 34 -35.80 24.55 -34.32
C ASP A 34 -36.73 23.87 -35.37
N PRO A 35 -36.31 22.91 -36.26
CA PRO A 35 -35.41 21.78 -35.91
C PRO A 35 -34.57 21.04 -37.01
N ILE A 36 -33.78 20.05 -36.53
CA ILE A 36 -33.40 18.77 -37.18
C ILE A 36 -32.27 18.71 -38.25
N SER A 37 -31.60 17.55 -38.21
CA SER A 37 -30.45 16.98 -38.95
C SER A 37 -30.26 17.31 -40.43
N ASP A 38 -28.98 17.45 -40.83
CA ASP A 38 -28.14 16.40 -41.45
C ASP A 38 -26.65 16.86 -41.34
N TRP A 39 -25.57 16.10 -41.54
CA TRP A 39 -25.21 15.08 -42.54
C TRP A 39 -24.41 13.90 -41.94
N LEU A 40 -24.37 12.77 -42.67
CA LEU A 40 -23.59 11.56 -42.35
C LEU A 40 -22.15 11.61 -42.94
N GLU A 41 -21.31 10.67 -42.46
CA GLU A 41 -20.35 9.77 -43.16
C GLU A 41 -19.65 10.23 -44.47
N ASP A 42 -18.44 9.79 -44.83
CA ASP A 42 -17.70 8.55 -44.50
C ASP A 42 -16.18 8.72 -44.76
N SER A 43 -15.42 7.60 -44.67
CA SER A 43 -14.10 7.28 -45.27
C SER A 43 -12.91 7.32 -44.32
N ALA A 44 -12.60 6.17 -43.72
CA ALA A 44 -11.32 5.89 -43.05
C ALA A 44 -10.26 5.34 -44.03
N SER A 45 -8.97 5.64 -43.81
CA SER A 45 -7.86 4.76 -44.25
C SER A 45 -6.50 5.07 -43.61
N TYR A 46 -5.81 3.98 -43.21
CA TYR A 46 -4.37 3.81 -43.02
C TYR A 46 -3.54 4.72 -42.06
N ILE A 47 -3.11 4.08 -40.97
CA ILE A 47 -1.88 4.30 -40.17
C ILE A 47 -0.79 3.43 -40.88
N PRO A 48 0.52 3.82 -41.04
CA PRO A 48 1.41 4.28 -39.95
C PRO A 48 2.55 5.28 -40.25
N SER A 49 2.95 6.03 -39.21
CA SER A 49 4.38 6.29 -38.93
C SER A 49 4.60 6.41 -37.41
N PHE A 50 5.67 5.80 -36.91
CA PHE A 50 6.06 5.71 -35.50
C PHE A 50 7.37 6.49 -35.30
N LEU A 51 7.48 7.25 -34.20
CA LEU A 51 8.48 8.32 -33.95
C LEU A 51 8.20 9.57 -34.81
N ASP A 52 8.08 10.77 -34.23
CA ASP A 52 9.21 11.47 -33.63
C ASP A 52 8.89 12.38 -32.41
N ASP A 53 9.99 12.74 -31.72
CA ASP A 53 10.21 13.73 -30.64
C ASP A 53 9.49 13.59 -29.26
N PRO A 54 10.20 13.77 -28.12
CA PRO A 54 9.65 13.61 -26.78
C PRO A 54 9.14 14.93 -26.14
N PHE A 55 8.60 14.83 -24.92
CA PHE A 55 8.06 15.94 -24.11
C PHE A 55 6.70 16.53 -24.56
N GLY A 56 5.97 15.83 -25.43
CA GLY A 56 4.51 15.98 -25.57
C GLY A 56 3.76 15.51 -24.32
N SER A 57 3.70 16.33 -23.27
CA SER A 57 3.01 16.02 -22.01
C SER A 57 1.47 16.11 -22.14
N ASN A 58 0.85 15.25 -22.95
CA ASN A 58 -0.61 15.10 -23.01
C ASN A 58 -1.13 13.77 -23.60
N THR A 59 -0.49 12.64 -23.27
CA THR A 59 -1.17 11.33 -23.28
C THR A 59 -1.52 10.91 -21.86
N ILE A 60 -2.26 11.79 -21.19
CA ILE A 60 -3.05 11.44 -20.01
C ILE A 60 -4.12 10.45 -20.47
N ILE A 61 -4.40 9.41 -19.68
CA ILE A 61 -5.59 8.56 -19.88
C ILE A 61 -6.81 9.49 -19.81
N ASP A 62 -7.73 9.42 -20.79
CA ASP A 62 -8.89 10.34 -20.84
C ASP A 62 -9.81 10.09 -19.64
N ASP A 63 -9.56 10.84 -18.56
CA ASP A 63 -9.93 10.57 -17.16
C ASP A 63 -11.42 10.84 -16.84
N ARG A 64 -12.30 10.58 -17.83
CA ARG A 64 -13.76 10.71 -17.75
C ARG A 64 -14.35 9.95 -16.56
N TRP A 65 -13.66 8.90 -16.09
CA TRP A 65 -14.06 8.07 -14.96
C TRP A 65 -14.12 8.83 -13.62
N TRP A 66 -13.46 9.99 -13.48
CA TRP A 66 -13.21 10.67 -12.19
C TRP A 66 -13.92 12.02 -11.99
N VAL A 67 -14.97 12.29 -12.76
CA VAL A 67 -15.90 13.41 -12.48
C VAL A 67 -16.48 13.28 -11.06
N GLN A 68 -16.84 14.38 -10.40
CA GLN A 68 -17.50 14.31 -9.09
C GLN A 68 -18.83 13.54 -9.18
N PRO A 69 -19.23 12.78 -8.13
CA PRO A 69 -20.64 12.47 -7.96
C PRO A 69 -21.38 13.77 -7.63
N GLN A 70 -22.41 14.08 -8.43
CA GLN A 70 -23.55 14.86 -7.92
C GLN A 70 -24.44 13.89 -7.14
N ASP A 71 -25.15 14.38 -6.12
CA ASP A 71 -25.86 13.52 -5.18
C ASP A 71 -26.91 12.66 -5.89
N LEU A 72 -26.69 11.33 -5.83
CA LEU A 72 -27.48 10.29 -6.46
C LEU A 72 -27.88 9.30 -5.39
N ASP A 73 -29.12 9.44 -4.88
CA ASP A 73 -29.68 8.55 -3.86
C ASP A 73 -29.88 7.14 -4.43
N GLN A 74 -28.98 6.22 -4.05
CA GLN A 74 -29.11 4.78 -4.25
C GLN A 74 -28.71 4.04 -2.97
N GLU A 75 -29.42 2.95 -2.65
CA GLU A 75 -29.38 2.33 -1.32
C GLU A 75 -28.06 1.60 -1.00
N ILE A 76 -27.21 2.23 -0.18
CA ILE A 76 -25.98 1.62 0.34
C ILE A 76 -26.32 0.72 1.54
N PHE A 77 -26.35 -0.60 1.32
CA PHE A 77 -26.66 -1.60 2.36
C PHE A 77 -25.46 -1.99 3.25
N SER A 78 -24.92 -1.04 4.00
CA SER A 78 -23.90 -1.30 5.03
C SER A 78 -24.42 -2.24 6.12
N THR A 79 -23.59 -3.22 6.53
CA THR A 79 -23.99 -4.26 7.49
C THR A 79 -23.03 -4.25 8.69
N SER A 80 -23.48 -3.73 9.84
CA SER A 80 -22.70 -3.66 11.07
C SER A 80 -23.07 -4.79 12.05
N VAL A 81 -22.06 -5.38 12.69
CA VAL A 81 -22.24 -6.49 13.66
C VAL A 81 -21.94 -5.99 15.07
N ALA A 82 -22.98 -5.64 15.84
CA ALA A 82 -22.85 -5.13 17.19
C ALA A 82 -22.77 -6.26 18.24
N ASN A 83 -21.58 -6.49 18.82
CA ASN A 83 -21.41 -7.39 19.95
C ASN A 83 -21.70 -6.65 21.27
N SER A 84 -22.90 -6.84 21.83
CA SER A 84 -23.29 -6.28 23.13
C SER A 84 -22.71 -7.07 24.31
N THR A 85 -21.77 -6.46 25.05
CA THR A 85 -21.33 -6.96 26.36
C THR A 85 -21.39 -5.85 27.41
N ASN A 86 -22.32 -5.99 28.37
CA ASN A 86 -22.45 -5.07 29.50
C ASN A 86 -21.40 -5.34 30.58
N THR A 87 -20.77 -4.30 31.10
CA THR A 87 -20.09 -4.30 32.40
C THR A 87 -20.33 -2.96 33.11
N PRO A 88 -20.63 -2.94 34.43
CA PRO A 88 -21.00 -1.72 35.14
C PRO A 88 -19.79 -0.86 35.48
N ALA A 89 -20.01 0.45 35.62
CA ALA A 89 -19.01 1.38 36.16
C ALA A 89 -18.81 1.18 37.68
N THR A 90 -17.65 1.58 38.20
CA THR A 90 -17.44 1.78 39.64
C THR A 90 -16.54 2.99 39.86
N THR A 91 -17.01 3.96 40.63
CA THR A 91 -16.30 5.20 40.98
C THR A 91 -15.44 5.00 42.22
N SER A 92 -14.23 5.55 42.23
CA SER A 92 -13.43 5.74 43.46
C SER A 92 -12.41 6.88 43.31
N ASP A 93 -12.85 8.06 43.74
CA ASP A 93 -12.15 9.14 44.45
C ASP A 93 -10.72 9.58 44.12
N LEU A 94 -10.59 10.90 44.04
CA LEU A 94 -9.34 11.66 44.07
C LEU A 94 -8.73 11.63 45.48
N LEU A 95 -7.44 11.32 45.59
CA LEU A 95 -6.64 11.71 46.76
C LEU A 95 -5.41 12.51 46.33
N VAL A 96 -5.49 13.82 46.58
CA VAL A 96 -4.34 14.74 46.51
C VAL A 96 -3.46 14.51 47.73
N PHE A 97 -2.16 14.31 47.53
CA PHE A 97 -1.16 14.52 48.58
C PHE A 97 -0.07 15.46 48.10
N SER A 98 0.34 16.35 49.00
CA SER A 98 1.18 17.51 48.72
C SER A 98 2.68 17.21 48.71
N ASP A 99 3.39 18.03 47.95
CA ASP A 99 4.85 18.20 47.99
C ASP A 99 5.42 18.24 49.42
N GLN A 100 6.58 17.59 49.62
CA GLN A 100 7.55 18.09 50.58
C GLN A 100 9.00 17.73 50.19
N SER A 101 9.69 18.71 49.62
CA SER A 101 11.13 18.64 49.31
C SER A 101 12.02 18.48 50.56
N LYS A 102 13.05 17.63 50.46
CA LYS A 102 14.24 17.65 51.33
C LYS A 102 15.52 17.34 50.55
N GLN A 103 16.32 18.37 50.30
CA GLN A 103 17.76 18.20 50.07
C GLN A 103 18.49 18.07 51.41
N LEU A 104 19.54 17.26 51.45
CA LEU A 104 20.71 17.49 52.29
C LEU A 104 21.93 16.76 51.71
N THR A 105 23.13 17.19 52.13
CA THR A 105 24.37 17.10 51.34
C THR A 105 25.40 16.11 51.90
N THR A 106 26.52 15.95 51.17
CA THR A 106 27.86 15.55 51.66
C THR A 106 28.03 14.08 52.15
N ASP A 107 29.19 13.40 51.98
CA ASP A 107 30.48 13.79 51.37
C ASP A 107 31.27 12.60 50.75
N SER A 108 32.27 12.92 49.92
CA SER A 108 33.59 12.27 49.70
C SER A 108 33.81 10.78 50.00
N SER A 109 34.26 10.01 48.99
CA SER A 109 35.63 9.41 49.04
C SER A 109 36.15 8.75 47.76
N LYS A 110 37.32 9.27 47.34
CA LYS A 110 38.32 8.80 46.36
C LYS A 110 38.45 7.27 46.11
N LYS A 111 38.46 6.88 44.82
CA LYS A 111 39.68 6.33 44.16
C LYS A 111 39.60 6.33 42.63
N ARG A 112 40.75 6.57 41.97
CA ARG A 112 40.92 6.62 40.52
C ARG A 112 42.25 5.95 40.16
N LYS A 113 42.23 4.89 39.33
CA LYS A 113 43.46 4.39 38.67
C LYS A 113 43.11 3.65 37.36
N ALA A 114 43.94 3.87 36.37
CA ALA A 114 43.97 3.27 35.04
C ALA A 114 45.41 3.42 34.51
N PRO A 115 45.76 2.99 33.28
CA PRO A 115 45.19 1.94 32.45
C PRO A 115 46.20 0.78 32.28
N SER A 116 45.94 -0.17 31.38
CA SER A 116 46.99 -0.99 30.75
C SER A 116 46.76 -1.04 29.22
N THR A 117 47.84 -1.04 28.44
CA THR A 117 47.81 -0.85 26.98
C THR A 117 48.44 -2.02 26.24
N ALA A 118 47.83 -2.35 25.09
CA ALA A 118 48.40 -3.06 23.94
C ALA A 118 48.95 -4.48 24.13
N GLN A 119 48.60 -5.39 23.20
CA GLN A 119 49.47 -5.65 22.04
C GLN A 119 48.66 -6.15 20.84
N VAL A 120 49.20 -5.94 19.64
CA VAL A 120 48.66 -6.40 18.35
C VAL A 120 49.63 -7.42 17.76
N LYS A 121 49.13 -8.57 17.28
CA LYS A 121 49.88 -9.47 16.39
C LYS A 121 48.98 -10.04 15.28
N LYS A 122 49.53 -10.05 14.07
CA LYS A 122 49.10 -10.72 12.83
C LYS A 122 50.39 -11.19 12.12
N PRO A 123 50.33 -12.03 11.07
CA PRO A 123 49.55 -13.24 10.91
C PRO A 123 50.48 -14.44 10.55
N VAL A 124 49.95 -15.66 10.38
CA VAL A 124 50.69 -16.76 9.73
C VAL A 124 49.79 -17.47 8.73
N ASN A 125 50.25 -17.59 7.48
CA ASN A 125 49.60 -18.35 6.42
C ASN A 125 49.89 -19.85 6.55
N ARG A 126 48.88 -20.70 6.34
CA ARG A 126 49.04 -21.99 5.65
C ARG A 126 47.91 -22.19 4.64
N ARG A 127 48.27 -22.64 3.44
CA ARG A 127 47.33 -22.98 2.38
C ARG A 127 46.80 -24.41 2.60
N GLY A 128 45.52 -24.62 2.31
CA GLY A 128 44.90 -25.93 2.12
C GLY A 128 43.78 -25.79 1.10
N GLN A 129 43.78 -26.61 0.05
CA GLN A 129 42.75 -26.56 -0.99
C GLN A 129 41.54 -27.41 -0.59
N GLY A 130 40.34 -26.85 -0.78
CA GLY A 130 39.07 -27.58 -0.73
C GLY A 130 38.07 -26.88 -1.63
N LYS A 131 37.69 -27.51 -2.75
CA LYS A 131 36.63 -27.00 -3.62
C LYS A 131 35.28 -27.28 -2.97
N SER A 132 34.62 -26.25 -2.47
CA SER A 132 33.17 -26.23 -2.27
C SER A 132 32.58 -25.14 -3.16
N THR A 133 31.69 -25.52 -4.08
CA THR A 133 30.88 -24.56 -4.84
C THR A 133 30.01 -23.77 -3.87
N LYS A 134 30.25 -22.47 -3.80
CA LYS A 134 29.46 -21.53 -2.99
C LYS A 134 28.70 -20.61 -3.93
N ASP A 135 27.43 -20.40 -3.62
CA ASP A 135 26.55 -19.54 -4.40
C ASP A 135 27.04 -18.09 -4.36
N GLY A 136 27.17 -17.49 -5.54
CA GLY A 136 27.37 -16.06 -5.74
C GLY A 136 26.38 -15.56 -6.80
N CYS A 137 25.93 -14.31 -6.78
CA CYS A 137 26.31 -13.19 -5.90
C CYS A 137 25.05 -12.46 -5.40
N ASN A 138 25.06 -12.04 -4.13
CA ASN A 138 24.11 -11.04 -3.61
C ASN A 138 24.78 -10.09 -2.58
N SER A 139 26.12 -9.99 -2.57
CA SER A 139 26.87 -9.09 -1.69
C SER A 139 26.83 -7.64 -2.17
N ASP A 140 26.95 -7.45 -3.48
CA ASP A 140 27.33 -6.16 -4.05
C ASP A 140 26.16 -5.16 -3.95
N ASN A 141 24.92 -5.66 -4.01
CA ASN A 141 23.69 -4.87 -3.86
C ASN A 141 23.45 -4.38 -2.41
N ARG A 142 24.12 -4.97 -1.39
CA ARG A 142 24.08 -4.45 0.00
C ARG A 142 25.18 -3.41 0.30
N SER A 143 26.15 -3.23 -0.60
CA SER A 143 27.30 -2.32 -0.37
C SER A 143 26.87 -0.85 -0.20
N GLY A 144 25.89 -0.39 -0.98
CA GLY A 144 25.34 0.98 -0.92
C GLY A 144 24.26 1.23 0.15
N ARG A 145 23.87 0.21 0.93
CA ARG A 145 22.80 0.29 1.94
C ARG A 145 23.31 0.76 3.31
N TRP A 146 23.93 1.93 3.39
CA TRP A 146 24.52 2.43 4.63
C TRP A 146 23.49 2.57 5.78
N ALA A 147 22.21 2.84 5.48
CA ALA A 147 21.18 2.96 6.51
C ALA A 147 20.88 1.60 7.18
N GLU A 148 20.79 0.52 6.40
CA GLU A 148 20.67 -0.86 6.92
C GLU A 148 21.85 -1.20 7.84
N GLN A 149 23.07 -0.81 7.43
CA GLN A 149 24.32 -1.03 8.16
C GLN A 149 24.44 -0.23 9.47
N LEU A 150 23.58 0.77 9.70
CA LEU A 150 23.44 1.48 10.99
C LEU A 150 22.27 0.96 11.82
N LEU A 151 21.12 0.75 11.17
CA LEU A 151 19.86 0.35 11.80
C LEU A 151 19.92 -1.06 12.40
N ASN A 152 20.40 -2.05 11.65
CA ASN A 152 20.44 -3.44 12.12
C ASN A 152 21.40 -3.61 13.31
N PRO A 153 22.64 -3.08 13.30
CA PRO A 153 23.49 -3.07 14.49
C PRO A 153 22.94 -2.23 15.66
N CYS A 154 22.06 -1.25 15.41
CA CYS A 154 21.39 -0.52 16.48
C CYS A 154 20.34 -1.42 17.16
N ALA A 155 19.52 -2.13 16.39
CA ALA A 155 18.57 -3.11 16.93
C ALA A 155 19.29 -4.21 17.74
N SER A 156 20.38 -4.80 17.22
CA SER A 156 21.18 -5.78 17.96
C SER A 156 21.79 -5.19 19.24
N ALA A 157 22.22 -3.92 19.23
CA ALA A 157 22.73 -3.25 20.42
C ALA A 157 21.64 -2.95 21.47
N ILE A 158 20.37 -2.78 21.06
CA ILE A 158 19.22 -2.67 21.96
C ILE A 158 18.97 -4.00 22.65
N SER A 159 18.87 -5.10 21.90
CA SER A 159 18.69 -6.46 22.45
C SER A 159 19.83 -6.87 23.38
N ALA A 160 21.07 -6.54 23.03
CA ALA A 160 22.26 -6.78 23.87
C ALA A 160 22.40 -5.81 25.07
N GLY A 161 21.44 -4.91 25.29
CA GLY A 161 21.46 -3.94 26.39
C GLY A 161 22.60 -2.91 26.34
N ASN A 162 23.31 -2.79 25.22
CA ASN A 162 24.51 -1.95 25.08
C ASN A 162 24.14 -0.47 24.88
N VAL A 163 23.72 0.18 25.97
CA VAL A 163 23.24 1.57 25.98
C VAL A 163 24.26 2.55 25.39
N SER A 164 25.56 2.29 25.50
CA SER A 164 26.61 3.11 24.90
C SER A 164 26.58 3.04 23.37
N ARG A 165 26.57 1.83 22.80
CA ARG A 165 26.50 1.62 21.34
C ARG A 165 25.17 2.10 20.76
N VAL A 166 24.05 1.90 21.47
CA VAL A 166 22.73 2.41 21.08
C VAL A 166 22.73 3.94 21.00
N ARG A 167 23.19 4.65 22.05
CA ARG A 167 23.26 6.12 22.04
C ARG A 167 24.09 6.65 20.88
N HIS A 168 25.27 6.08 20.64
CA HIS A 168 26.13 6.48 19.54
C HIS A 168 25.46 6.25 18.16
N LEU A 169 24.84 5.09 17.94
CA LEU A 169 24.16 4.80 16.67
C LEU A 169 22.92 5.67 16.45
N LEU A 170 22.13 5.96 17.50
CA LEU A 170 20.99 6.87 17.39
C LEU A 170 21.40 8.31 17.09
N VAL A 171 22.57 8.77 17.58
CA VAL A 171 23.14 10.07 17.18
C VAL A 171 23.55 10.05 15.71
N VAL A 172 24.32 9.06 15.26
CA VAL A 172 24.72 8.96 13.84
C VAL A 172 23.50 8.86 12.90
N LEU A 173 22.46 8.13 13.30
CA LEU A 173 21.19 8.09 12.57
C LEU A 173 20.45 9.44 12.59
N ARG A 174 20.54 10.23 13.67
CA ARG A 174 19.92 11.56 13.76
C ARG A 174 20.58 12.57 12.84
N GLU A 175 21.91 12.56 12.73
CA GLU A 175 22.67 13.43 11.81
C GLU A 175 22.48 13.04 10.32
N LEU A 176 22.09 11.79 10.04
CA LEU A 176 21.92 11.26 8.68
C LEU A 176 20.46 11.03 8.25
N ALA A 177 19.48 11.28 9.12
CA ALA A 177 18.07 11.15 8.79
C ALA A 177 17.59 12.34 7.95
N SER A 178 17.01 12.07 6.77
CA SER A 178 16.28 13.10 6.01
C SER A 178 15.08 12.50 5.26
N PRO A 179 13.87 13.07 5.40
CA PRO A 179 12.68 12.60 4.69
C PRO A 179 12.67 12.95 3.20
N THR A 180 13.57 13.84 2.73
CA THR A 180 13.60 14.30 1.33
C THR A 180 14.72 13.69 0.49
N GLY A 181 15.72 13.07 1.14
CA GLY A 181 16.91 12.51 0.48
C GLY A 181 16.70 11.19 -0.27
N ASP A 182 17.79 10.48 -0.56
CA ASP A 182 17.71 9.14 -1.20
C ASP A 182 17.13 8.07 -0.25
N ALA A 183 16.95 6.85 -0.78
CA ALA A 183 16.34 5.74 -0.05
C ALA A 183 17.04 5.41 1.28
N ASN A 184 18.36 5.60 1.42
CA ASN A 184 19.05 5.46 2.70
C ASN A 184 18.68 6.57 3.69
N TYR A 185 18.70 7.84 3.27
CA TYR A 185 18.37 8.98 4.16
C TYR A 185 16.93 8.86 4.70
N ARG A 186 16.01 8.42 3.84
CA ARG A 186 14.60 8.17 4.18
C ARG A 186 14.46 6.94 5.07
N LEU A 187 15.15 5.83 4.76
CA LEU A 187 15.17 4.64 5.61
C LEU A 187 15.77 4.94 7.00
N ALA A 188 16.82 5.76 7.08
CA ALA A 188 17.40 6.20 8.35
C ALA A 188 16.41 7.03 9.18
N ALA A 189 15.62 7.91 8.55
CA ALA A 189 14.58 8.68 9.22
C ALA A 189 13.45 7.78 9.79
N TYR A 190 12.84 6.93 8.96
CA TYR A 190 11.78 6.01 9.39
C TYR A 190 12.30 4.96 10.40
N GLY A 191 13.51 4.46 10.20
CA GLY A 191 14.18 3.53 11.12
C GLY A 191 14.49 4.16 12.47
N LEU A 192 14.97 5.41 12.50
CA LEU A 192 15.18 6.16 13.74
C LEU A 192 13.87 6.39 14.49
N GLN A 193 12.78 6.72 13.80
CA GLN A 193 11.45 6.85 14.38
C GLN A 193 10.99 5.54 15.03
N ALA A 194 11.08 4.42 14.32
CA ALA A 194 10.66 3.11 14.82
C ALA A 194 11.49 2.63 16.03
N LEU A 195 12.82 2.81 15.99
CA LEU A 195 13.71 2.46 17.11
C LEU A 195 13.46 3.35 18.33
N SER A 196 13.20 4.65 18.14
CA SER A 196 12.89 5.58 19.22
C SER A 196 11.54 5.28 19.88
N HIS A 197 10.52 4.94 19.07
CA HIS A 197 9.23 4.48 19.54
C HIS A 197 9.35 3.20 20.38
N TYR A 198 10.03 2.17 19.86
CA TYR A 198 10.28 0.91 20.58
C TYR A 198 11.01 1.12 21.92
N LEU A 199 11.99 2.04 21.96
CA LEU A 199 12.71 2.37 23.19
C LEU A 199 11.85 3.12 24.22
N SER A 200 10.89 3.94 23.78
CA SER A 200 9.98 4.66 24.67
C SER A 200 8.93 3.73 25.27
N THR A 201 8.27 2.90 24.45
CA THR A 201 7.26 1.92 24.92
C THR A 201 7.86 0.88 25.86
N THR A 202 9.06 0.37 25.56
CA THR A 202 9.74 -0.65 26.38
C THR A 202 10.31 -0.11 27.70
N ARG A 203 10.41 1.22 27.89
CA ARG A 203 11.10 1.83 29.05
C ARG A 203 10.28 2.85 29.85
N ALA A 204 8.98 2.99 29.56
CA ALA A 204 8.06 3.87 30.28
C ALA A 204 8.60 5.30 30.49
N ARG A 205 9.16 5.89 29.43
CA ARG A 205 9.61 7.29 29.43
C ARG A 205 8.98 8.05 28.27
N VAL A 206 8.71 9.34 28.53
CA VAL A 206 8.03 10.27 27.62
C VAL A 206 8.65 10.20 26.23
N ALA A 207 7.80 10.03 25.21
CA ALA A 207 8.22 10.01 23.83
C ALA A 207 8.77 11.38 23.40
N GLU A 208 9.95 11.40 22.79
CA GLU A 208 10.41 12.55 22.01
C GLU A 208 9.49 12.66 20.78
N VAL A 209 8.90 13.84 20.54
CA VAL A 209 7.89 14.02 19.47
C VAL A 209 8.58 14.03 18.11
N VAL A 210 8.77 12.83 17.55
CA VAL A 210 9.11 12.68 16.13
C VAL A 210 7.91 13.13 15.31
N LEU A 211 8.13 14.04 14.36
CA LEU A 211 7.08 14.54 13.47
C LEU A 211 6.34 13.36 12.81
N PRO A 212 5.00 13.33 12.82
CA PRO A 212 4.25 12.27 12.18
C PRO A 212 4.49 12.34 10.67
N ALA A 213 4.91 11.21 10.08
CA ALA A 213 5.04 11.11 8.64
C ALA A 213 3.66 11.27 7.97
N SER A 214 3.61 12.00 6.85
CA SER A 214 2.42 12.02 6.00
C SER A 214 2.06 10.59 5.60
N ASN A 215 0.85 10.16 5.91
CA ASN A 215 0.36 8.80 5.67
C ASN A 215 -1.16 8.84 5.44
N PHE A 216 -1.79 7.69 5.21
CA PHE A 216 -3.19 7.64 4.74
C PHE A 216 -4.17 8.28 5.73
N SER A 217 -3.92 8.26 7.04
CA SER A 217 -4.84 8.86 8.03
C SER A 217 -4.69 10.37 8.22
N THR A 218 -3.61 11.00 7.70
CA THR A 218 -3.31 12.43 7.93
C THR A 218 -3.67 13.32 6.75
N VAL A 219 -4.13 12.76 5.63
CA VAL A 219 -4.37 13.47 4.36
C VAL A 219 -5.86 13.64 4.05
N LYS A 220 -6.19 14.58 3.15
CA LYS A 220 -7.56 14.75 2.65
C LYS A 220 -7.89 13.69 1.58
N PRO A 221 -9.12 13.13 1.54
CA PRO A 221 -9.51 12.09 0.58
C PRO A 221 -9.20 12.37 -0.90
N LYS A 222 -9.32 13.62 -1.38
CA LYS A 222 -8.96 13.98 -2.77
C LYS A 222 -7.46 13.80 -3.05
N PHE A 223 -6.60 14.23 -2.12
CA PHE A 223 -5.14 14.10 -2.27
C PHE A 223 -4.71 12.62 -2.17
N PHE A 224 -5.36 11.87 -1.27
CA PHE A 224 -5.17 10.43 -1.14
C PHE A 224 -5.48 9.68 -2.44
N GLN A 225 -6.66 9.91 -3.04
CA GLN A 225 -7.05 9.29 -4.31
C GLN A 225 -6.07 9.66 -5.43
N GLN A 226 -5.69 10.93 -5.57
CA GLN A 226 -4.72 11.37 -6.56
C GLN A 226 -3.35 10.70 -6.39
N SER A 227 -2.90 10.54 -5.14
CA SER A 227 -1.63 9.89 -4.80
C SER A 227 -1.64 8.40 -5.10
N LEU A 228 -2.77 7.71 -4.86
CA LEU A 228 -2.93 6.29 -5.23
C LEU A 228 -2.88 6.07 -6.73
N ILE A 229 -3.57 6.91 -7.51
CA ILE A 229 -3.56 6.84 -8.99
C ILE A 229 -2.13 7.05 -9.49
N ASN A 230 -1.51 8.19 -9.12
CA ASN A 230 -0.13 8.53 -9.47
C ASN A 230 0.86 7.40 -9.11
N PHE A 231 0.75 6.82 -7.91
CA PHE A 231 1.59 5.69 -7.49
C PHE A 231 1.41 4.45 -8.37
N ASN A 232 0.17 4.02 -8.65
CA ASN A 232 -0.08 2.84 -9.48
C ASN A 232 0.34 3.06 -10.95
N ASP A 233 0.34 4.30 -11.42
CA ASP A 233 0.83 4.66 -12.77
C ASP A 233 2.34 4.50 -12.93
N ILE A 234 3.13 4.77 -11.88
CA ILE A 234 4.61 4.79 -11.95
C ILE A 234 5.31 3.67 -11.17
N ASN A 235 4.61 2.95 -10.29
CA ASN A 235 5.14 1.85 -9.50
C ASN A 235 4.19 0.63 -9.52
N PRO A 236 4.64 -0.57 -9.95
CA PRO A 236 3.79 -1.74 -10.15
C PRO A 236 3.40 -2.51 -8.88
N TRP A 237 3.87 -2.08 -7.69
CA TRP A 237 3.77 -2.82 -6.42
C TRP A 237 2.37 -3.40 -6.13
N PHE A 238 1.31 -2.64 -6.47
CA PHE A 238 -0.08 -3.10 -6.38
C PHE A 238 -0.70 -3.34 -7.77
N THR A 239 -0.33 -2.57 -8.80
CA THR A 239 -0.93 -2.63 -10.13
C THR A 239 -0.78 -4.00 -10.81
N ILE A 240 0.39 -4.64 -10.68
CA ILE A 240 0.63 -5.98 -11.26
C ILE A 240 -0.16 -7.08 -10.53
N PRO A 241 -0.12 -7.18 -9.18
CA PRO A 241 -1.02 -8.05 -8.42
C PRO A 241 -2.51 -7.84 -8.72
N ASN A 242 -2.96 -6.60 -8.86
CA ASN A 242 -4.35 -6.27 -9.21
C ASN A 242 -4.70 -6.75 -10.64
N HIS A 243 -3.80 -6.58 -11.60
CA HIS A 243 -3.99 -7.05 -12.98
C HIS A 243 -4.04 -8.58 -13.06
N ILE A 244 -3.16 -9.29 -12.35
CA ILE A 244 -3.17 -10.76 -12.27
C ILE A 244 -4.47 -11.23 -11.62
N ALA A 245 -4.91 -10.61 -10.52
CA ALA A 245 -6.17 -10.93 -9.85
C ALA A 245 -7.39 -10.72 -10.77
N ASN A 246 -7.48 -9.58 -11.45
CA ASN A 246 -8.60 -9.30 -12.36
C ASN A 246 -8.69 -10.28 -13.52
N ASN A 247 -7.55 -10.66 -14.12
CA ASN A 247 -7.53 -11.68 -15.17
C ASN A 247 -7.80 -13.09 -14.63
N ALA A 248 -7.42 -13.40 -13.39
CA ALA A 248 -7.79 -14.65 -12.73
C ALA A 248 -9.28 -14.74 -12.39
N ILE A 249 -9.95 -13.63 -12.08
CA ILE A 249 -11.43 -13.56 -11.99
C ILE A 249 -12.05 -13.95 -13.33
N LEU A 250 -11.55 -13.40 -14.44
CA LEU A 250 -12.03 -13.73 -15.79
C LEU A 250 -11.74 -15.18 -16.17
N GLN A 251 -10.60 -15.74 -15.75
CA GLN A 251 -10.27 -17.17 -15.92
C GLN A 251 -11.30 -18.07 -15.21
N VAL A 252 -11.52 -17.86 -13.90
CA VAL A 252 -12.47 -18.67 -13.12
C VAL A 252 -13.90 -18.49 -13.63
N LEU A 253 -14.29 -17.28 -14.04
CA LEU A 253 -15.57 -17.04 -14.71
C LEU A 253 -15.70 -17.85 -16.01
N SER A 254 -14.66 -17.87 -16.86
CA SER A 254 -14.62 -18.64 -18.11
C SER A 254 -14.79 -20.16 -17.87
N ASP A 255 -14.19 -20.69 -16.80
CA ASP A 255 -14.26 -22.11 -16.47
C ASP A 255 -15.68 -22.57 -16.09
N HIS A 256 -16.48 -21.65 -15.51
CA HIS A 256 -17.81 -21.91 -14.97
C HIS A 256 -18.98 -21.38 -15.83
N ASP A 257 -18.74 -20.61 -16.90
CA ASP A 257 -19.75 -20.08 -17.86
C ASP A 257 -20.39 -21.15 -18.79
N ARG A 258 -20.57 -22.37 -18.29
CA ARG A 258 -21.18 -23.50 -19.03
C ARG A 258 -22.72 -23.49 -18.94
N GLY A 259 -23.32 -22.31 -19.07
CA GLY A 259 -24.77 -22.12 -19.06
C GLY A 259 -25.40 -21.89 -17.68
N SER A 260 -24.62 -21.48 -16.67
CA SER A 260 -25.21 -20.94 -15.43
C SER A 260 -25.87 -19.59 -15.71
N SER A 261 -27.02 -19.35 -15.11
CA SER A 261 -27.68 -18.02 -15.11
C SER A 261 -27.30 -17.16 -13.89
N GLY A 262 -26.38 -17.63 -13.06
CA GLY A 262 -25.95 -16.96 -11.83
C GLY A 262 -25.13 -15.69 -12.05
N GLY A 263 -25.02 -14.86 -11.00
CA GLY A 263 -24.17 -13.68 -11.01
C GLY A 263 -22.71 -13.99 -10.73
N LEU A 264 -21.84 -13.01 -10.93
CA LEU A 264 -20.46 -13.00 -10.46
C LEU A 264 -20.42 -12.35 -9.07
N HIS A 265 -19.92 -13.04 -8.04
CA HIS A 265 -19.76 -12.46 -6.70
C HIS A 265 -18.28 -12.40 -6.33
N ILE A 266 -17.76 -11.19 -6.16
CA ILE A 266 -16.37 -10.93 -5.75
C ILE A 266 -16.37 -10.53 -4.27
N LEU A 267 -15.59 -11.25 -3.46
CA LEU A 267 -15.31 -10.89 -2.06
C LEU A 267 -13.93 -10.23 -1.97
N ASP A 268 -13.91 -8.90 -1.84
CA ASP A 268 -12.71 -8.07 -1.73
C ASP A 268 -12.23 -8.01 -0.28
N ILE A 269 -11.07 -8.61 -0.02
CA ILE A 269 -10.32 -8.54 1.24
C ILE A 269 -8.94 -7.94 0.91
N GLY A 270 -8.95 -6.76 0.28
CA GLY A 270 -7.78 -6.08 -0.25
C GLY A 270 -7.31 -4.84 0.51
N VAL A 271 -6.39 -4.13 -0.14
CA VAL A 271 -5.87 -2.78 0.21
C VAL A 271 -5.91 -1.83 -1.00
N SER A 272 -6.71 -2.15 -2.03
CA SER A 272 -6.67 -1.49 -3.35
C SER A 272 -7.40 -0.14 -3.41
N HIS A 273 -8.21 0.21 -2.40
CA HIS A 273 -9.04 1.42 -2.34
C HIS A 273 -9.80 1.72 -3.63
N GLY A 274 -10.37 0.67 -4.23
CA GLY A 274 -11.16 0.75 -5.45
C GLY A 274 -10.37 0.80 -6.76
N VAL A 275 -9.06 1.10 -6.74
CA VAL A 275 -8.21 1.28 -7.94
C VAL A 275 -8.15 0.03 -8.83
N GLN A 276 -8.36 -1.15 -8.25
CA GLN A 276 -8.42 -2.43 -8.97
C GLN A 276 -9.65 -2.56 -9.89
N TRP A 277 -10.82 -2.09 -9.45
CA TRP A 277 -12.10 -2.49 -10.03
C TRP A 277 -12.45 -1.87 -11.39
N PRO A 278 -12.05 -0.62 -11.74
CA PRO A 278 -12.25 -0.05 -13.08
C PRO A 278 -11.80 -0.95 -14.24
N THR A 279 -10.58 -1.51 -14.16
CA THR A 279 -10.04 -2.37 -15.22
C THR A 279 -10.76 -3.72 -15.33
N LEU A 280 -11.36 -4.20 -14.23
CA LEU A 280 -12.20 -5.40 -14.25
C LEU A 280 -13.56 -5.10 -14.90
N LEU A 281 -14.19 -3.97 -14.58
CA LEU A 281 -15.46 -3.56 -15.21
C LEU A 281 -15.29 -3.36 -16.71
N GLU A 282 -14.21 -2.69 -17.14
CA GLU A 282 -13.87 -2.56 -18.56
C GLU A 282 -13.75 -3.95 -19.24
N ALA A 283 -13.05 -4.89 -18.63
CA ALA A 283 -12.88 -6.24 -19.18
C ALA A 283 -14.18 -7.07 -19.19
N LEU A 284 -14.99 -6.99 -18.13
CA LEU A 284 -16.31 -7.64 -18.06
C LEU A 284 -17.27 -7.11 -19.14
N SER A 285 -17.21 -5.82 -19.46
CA SER A 285 -18.02 -5.21 -20.54
C SER A 285 -17.66 -5.73 -21.93
N ARG A 286 -16.45 -6.26 -22.11
CA ARG A 286 -15.92 -6.78 -23.38
C ARG A 286 -16.00 -8.31 -23.51
N LEU A 287 -16.63 -9.01 -22.57
CA LEU A 287 -16.84 -10.45 -22.68
C LEU A 287 -17.69 -10.79 -23.92
N PRO A 288 -17.37 -11.85 -24.69
CA PRO A 288 -18.10 -12.19 -25.92
C PRO A 288 -19.61 -12.47 -25.77
N ARG A 289 -20.08 -12.69 -24.54
CA ARG A 289 -21.50 -12.91 -24.20
C ARG A 289 -22.17 -11.69 -23.55
N GLY A 290 -21.44 -10.57 -23.41
CA GLY A 290 -21.76 -9.49 -22.48
C GLY A 290 -21.29 -9.78 -21.04
N PRO A 291 -21.42 -8.79 -20.13
CA PRO A 291 -21.11 -8.96 -18.72
C PRO A 291 -22.10 -9.92 -18.02
N PRO A 292 -21.74 -10.48 -16.84
CA PRO A 292 -22.65 -11.31 -16.04
C PRO A 292 -23.99 -10.60 -15.72
N PRO A 293 -25.13 -11.33 -15.61
CA PRO A 293 -26.46 -10.73 -15.37
C PRO A 293 -26.55 -9.89 -14.10
N LEU A 294 -25.72 -10.22 -13.11
CA LEU A 294 -25.44 -9.43 -11.91
C LEU A 294 -23.97 -9.58 -11.58
N VAL A 295 -23.31 -8.49 -11.23
CA VAL A 295 -22.00 -8.46 -10.57
C VAL A 295 -22.22 -7.95 -9.14
N ARG A 296 -21.73 -8.69 -8.14
CA ARG A 296 -21.78 -8.28 -6.73
C ARG A 296 -20.36 -8.13 -6.21
N LEU A 297 -19.96 -6.92 -5.85
CA LEU A 297 -18.70 -6.64 -5.17
C LEU A 297 -18.97 -6.48 -3.66
N THR A 298 -18.32 -7.28 -2.83
CA THR A 298 -18.49 -7.22 -1.36
C THR A 298 -17.15 -6.92 -0.71
N ILE A 299 -17.04 -5.73 -0.12
CA ILE A 299 -15.78 -5.16 0.38
C ILE A 299 -15.71 -5.35 1.88
N VAL A 300 -14.69 -6.07 2.37
CA VAL A 300 -14.47 -6.32 3.79
C VAL A 300 -13.51 -5.29 4.36
N THR A 301 -14.06 -4.27 5.02
CA THR A 301 -13.29 -3.14 5.55
C THR A 301 -12.34 -3.59 6.68
N PRO A 302 -11.22 -2.89 6.93
CA PRO A 302 -10.39 -3.14 8.10
C PRO A 302 -11.14 -2.77 9.39
N THR A 303 -10.78 -3.41 10.50
CA THR A 303 -11.31 -3.01 11.82
C THR A 303 -10.69 -1.67 12.26
N PRO A 304 -11.48 -0.69 12.76
CA PRO A 304 -10.98 0.66 13.04
C PRO A 304 -9.89 0.76 14.14
N ASP A 305 -9.74 -0.26 14.96
CA ASP A 305 -8.67 -0.39 15.96
C ASP A 305 -7.29 -0.61 15.30
N ASN A 306 -7.25 -1.17 14.09
CA ASN A 306 -6.04 -1.69 13.45
C ASN A 306 -5.35 -0.68 12.53
N THR A 307 -5.27 0.57 12.97
CA THR A 307 -4.68 1.72 12.24
C THR A 307 -3.20 1.57 11.89
N GLN A 308 -2.50 0.59 12.49
CA GLN A 308 -1.09 0.27 12.27
C GLN A 308 -0.83 -0.70 11.10
N ILE A 309 -1.87 -1.31 10.50
CA ILE A 309 -1.68 -2.08 9.26
C ILE A 309 -1.34 -1.11 8.12
N PRO A 310 -0.18 -1.28 7.43
CA PRO A 310 0.15 -0.47 6.26
C PRO A 310 -0.90 -0.63 5.17
N PHE A 311 -1.30 0.48 4.56
CA PHE A 311 -2.18 0.57 3.40
C PHE A 311 -3.64 0.12 3.59
N ALA A 312 -4.01 -0.56 4.69
CA ALA A 312 -5.36 -1.10 4.83
C ALA A 312 -6.44 -0.02 5.06
N ASN A 313 -6.10 1.05 5.79
CA ASN A 313 -7.05 2.10 6.18
C ASN A 313 -6.86 3.37 5.33
N GLY A 314 -7.88 3.82 4.61
CA GLY A 314 -7.90 5.14 3.97
C GLY A 314 -8.19 6.29 4.96
N PRO A 315 -8.11 7.56 4.52
CA PRO A 315 -8.48 8.70 5.35
C PRO A 315 -9.99 8.74 5.66
N PRO A 316 -10.41 9.33 6.79
CA PRO A 316 -11.82 9.56 7.09
C PRO A 316 -12.56 10.28 5.97
N GLY A 317 -13.74 9.79 5.60
CA GLY A 317 -14.55 10.34 4.51
C GLY A 317 -14.06 9.99 3.09
N HIS A 318 -13.05 9.13 2.92
CA HIS A 318 -12.76 8.55 1.61
C HIS A 318 -13.83 7.50 1.25
N ASN A 319 -14.47 7.70 0.12
CA ASN A 319 -15.40 6.75 -0.49
C ASN A 319 -15.16 6.72 -2.01
N PHE A 320 -14.98 5.53 -2.56
CA PHE A 320 -14.79 5.29 -4.00
C PHE A 320 -16.00 4.60 -4.66
N ILE A 321 -16.99 4.16 -3.87
CA ILE A 321 -18.13 3.33 -4.31
C ILE A 321 -18.93 4.03 -5.42
N SER A 322 -19.22 5.32 -5.25
CA SER A 322 -19.96 6.13 -6.24
C SER A 322 -19.26 6.24 -7.59
N ASN A 323 -17.92 6.32 -7.61
CA ASN A 323 -17.14 6.36 -8.86
C ASN A 323 -17.19 5.01 -9.58
N ILE A 324 -17.13 3.89 -8.83
CA ILE A 324 -17.27 2.54 -9.40
C ILE A 324 -18.70 2.31 -9.92
N LEU A 325 -19.73 2.74 -9.18
CA LEU A 325 -21.14 2.63 -9.61
C LEU A 325 -21.41 3.42 -10.89
N ARG A 326 -20.92 4.66 -11.03
CA ARG A 326 -21.01 5.40 -12.30
C ARG A 326 -20.32 4.64 -13.43
N LEU A 327 -19.09 4.20 -13.22
CA LEU A 327 -18.32 3.50 -14.26
C LEU A 327 -18.99 2.17 -14.67
N ALA A 328 -19.66 1.49 -13.74
CA ALA A 328 -20.48 0.31 -14.06
C ALA A 328 -21.70 0.68 -14.91
N ASN A 329 -22.38 1.79 -14.62
CA ASN A 329 -23.47 2.30 -15.46
C ASN A 329 -22.98 2.69 -16.86
N ASP A 330 -21.82 3.35 -16.98
CA ASP A 330 -21.19 3.71 -18.26
C ASP A 330 -20.90 2.45 -19.11
N TYR A 331 -20.40 1.38 -18.47
CA TYR A 331 -20.20 0.07 -19.08
C TYR A 331 -21.45 -0.83 -19.16
N LYS A 332 -22.62 -0.34 -18.72
CA LYS A 332 -23.91 -1.06 -18.67
C LYS A 332 -23.86 -2.38 -17.88
N ILE A 333 -23.03 -2.43 -16.85
CA ILE A 333 -22.89 -3.56 -15.93
C ILE A 333 -23.85 -3.39 -14.75
N ASN A 334 -24.70 -4.39 -14.52
CA ASN A 334 -25.54 -4.48 -13.33
C ASN A 334 -24.66 -4.77 -12.10
N LEU A 335 -24.17 -3.74 -11.41
CA LEU A 335 -23.25 -3.84 -10.28
C LEU A 335 -23.91 -3.48 -8.94
N HIS A 336 -23.94 -4.43 -8.01
CA HIS A 336 -24.29 -4.19 -6.61
C HIS A 336 -23.02 -4.17 -5.75
N ILE A 337 -22.85 -3.15 -4.89
CA ILE A 337 -21.71 -3.05 -3.96
C ILE A 337 -22.21 -3.17 -2.50
N ASN A 338 -21.63 -4.08 -1.73
CA ASN A 338 -21.85 -4.24 -0.29
C ASN A 338 -20.58 -3.86 0.50
N THR A 339 -20.74 -3.30 1.71
CA THR A 339 -19.68 -3.26 2.72
C THR A 339 -19.97 -4.25 3.85
N VAL A 340 -18.94 -4.93 4.32
CA VAL A 340 -18.95 -5.78 5.51
C VAL A 340 -18.03 -5.15 6.54
N ASP A 341 -18.64 -4.54 7.57
CA ASP A 341 -17.95 -3.62 8.45
C ASP A 341 -17.71 -4.20 9.84
N SER A 342 -16.48 -4.01 10.35
CA SER A 342 -16.02 -4.50 11.67
C SER A 342 -16.12 -6.02 11.88
N CYS A 343 -16.20 -6.82 10.81
CA CYS A 343 -16.27 -8.28 10.90
C CYS A 343 -14.86 -8.93 10.95
N PRO A 344 -14.53 -9.75 11.96
CA PRO A 344 -13.32 -10.57 11.95
C PRO A 344 -13.35 -11.55 10.77
N LEU A 345 -12.27 -11.64 9.99
CA LEU A 345 -12.26 -12.37 8.72
C LEU A 345 -12.64 -13.86 8.87
N GLN A 346 -12.27 -14.50 9.99
CA GLN A 346 -12.60 -15.89 10.29
C GLN A 346 -14.09 -16.14 10.62
N ASN A 347 -14.88 -15.09 10.84
CA ASN A 347 -16.32 -15.16 11.11
C ASN A 347 -17.17 -15.02 9.83
N LEU A 348 -16.56 -14.68 8.69
CA LEU A 348 -17.25 -14.52 7.41
C LEU A 348 -18.00 -15.79 7.00
N ASN A 349 -19.23 -15.61 6.54
CA ASN A 349 -20.14 -16.66 6.13
C ASN A 349 -21.12 -16.13 5.06
N THR A 350 -21.86 -17.02 4.40
CA THR A 350 -22.73 -16.70 3.26
C THR A 350 -23.80 -15.63 3.56
N GLN A 351 -24.31 -15.58 4.80
CA GLN A 351 -25.29 -14.58 5.23
C GLN A 351 -24.67 -13.19 5.34
N ILE A 352 -23.49 -13.09 5.98
CA ILE A 352 -22.77 -11.81 6.15
C ILE A 352 -22.37 -11.21 4.79
N ILE A 353 -21.87 -12.03 3.86
CA ILE A 353 -21.44 -11.54 2.53
C ILE A 353 -22.59 -11.45 1.51
N LYS A 354 -23.80 -11.89 1.87
CA LYS A 354 -25.01 -11.95 1.02
C LYS A 354 -24.78 -12.75 -0.28
N SER A 355 -24.20 -13.94 -0.17
CA SER A 355 -23.94 -14.84 -1.32
C SER A 355 -25.16 -15.69 -1.67
N SER A 356 -25.47 -15.82 -2.97
CA SER A 356 -26.34 -16.88 -3.48
C SER A 356 -25.54 -18.17 -3.72
N PRO A 357 -26.13 -19.38 -3.62
CA PRO A 357 -25.51 -20.63 -4.09
C PRO A 357 -25.30 -20.67 -5.61
N GLU A 358 -26.15 -19.97 -6.38
CA GLU A 358 -26.09 -19.90 -7.84
C GLU A 358 -24.94 -19.02 -8.36
N ASP A 359 -24.42 -18.13 -7.52
CA ASP A 359 -23.42 -17.14 -7.93
C ASP A 359 -22.00 -17.76 -7.99
N ILE A 360 -21.22 -17.32 -8.98
CA ILE A 360 -19.80 -17.64 -9.12
C ILE A 360 -19.04 -16.79 -8.09
N LEU A 361 -18.95 -17.30 -6.85
CA LEU A 361 -18.20 -16.66 -5.77
C LEU A 361 -16.70 -16.81 -5.97
N ILE A 362 -15.97 -15.69 -5.98
CA ILE A 362 -14.52 -15.60 -6.08
C ILE A 362 -13.98 -14.72 -4.95
N VAL A 363 -13.03 -15.21 -4.17
CA VAL A 363 -12.41 -14.48 -3.06
C VAL A 363 -11.11 -13.84 -3.51
N CYS A 364 -10.94 -12.54 -3.27
CA CYS A 364 -9.74 -11.78 -3.57
C CYS A 364 -9.08 -11.30 -2.26
N ALA A 365 -8.11 -12.07 -1.77
CA ALA A 365 -7.38 -11.76 -0.54
C ALA A 365 -6.02 -11.13 -0.88
N GLN A 366 -5.90 -9.82 -0.70
CA GLN A 366 -4.79 -9.03 -1.27
C GLN A 366 -4.12 -8.15 -0.18
N PHE A 367 -2.93 -8.55 0.27
CA PHE A 367 -2.10 -7.84 1.26
C PHE A 367 -2.76 -7.59 2.63
N ARG A 368 -3.80 -8.37 2.99
CA ARG A 368 -4.50 -8.28 4.29
C ARG A 368 -4.15 -9.43 5.23
N LEU A 369 -3.89 -10.64 4.73
CA LEU A 369 -3.88 -11.86 5.56
C LEU A 369 -2.64 -11.98 6.45
N HIS A 370 -1.50 -11.40 6.08
CA HIS A 370 -0.30 -11.31 6.92
C HIS A 370 -0.51 -10.62 8.29
N ASN A 371 -1.66 -10.00 8.53
CA ASN A 371 -2.03 -9.35 9.80
C ASN A 371 -2.86 -10.25 10.73
N LEU A 372 -3.38 -11.38 10.24
CA LEU A 372 -4.08 -12.37 11.07
C LEU A 372 -3.06 -13.11 11.96
N ASN A 373 -3.39 -13.29 13.24
CA ASN A 373 -2.58 -14.11 14.15
C ASN A 373 -2.46 -15.54 13.63
N HIS A 374 -1.25 -16.10 13.71
CA HIS A 374 -0.93 -17.45 13.24
C HIS A 374 -0.28 -18.34 14.31
N ASN A 375 -0.34 -17.90 15.57
CA ASN A 375 0.07 -18.67 16.75
C ASN A 375 -1.16 -19.39 17.33
N ASN A 376 -1.46 -19.17 18.61
CA ASN A 376 -2.68 -19.60 19.26
C ASN A 376 -3.50 -18.36 19.67
N PRO A 377 -4.77 -18.18 19.22
CA PRO A 377 -5.43 -18.95 18.15
C PRO A 377 -4.83 -18.67 16.76
N ASP A 378 -4.89 -19.66 15.87
CA ASP A 378 -4.47 -19.51 14.47
C ASP A 378 -5.65 -19.00 13.61
N ASN A 379 -5.83 -17.68 13.64
CA ASN A 379 -6.89 -17.00 12.90
C ASN A 379 -6.72 -17.12 11.37
N ARG A 380 -5.53 -17.50 10.85
CA ARG A 380 -5.36 -17.80 9.40
C ARG A 380 -5.97 -19.12 9.05
N THR A 381 -5.65 -20.16 9.80
CA THR A 381 -6.21 -21.49 9.56
C THR A 381 -7.73 -21.48 9.73
N GLU A 382 -8.27 -20.74 10.71
CA GLU A 382 -9.72 -20.55 10.83
C GLU A 382 -10.33 -19.66 9.72
N PHE A 383 -9.61 -18.64 9.22
CA PHE A 383 -10.02 -17.89 8.04
C PHE A 383 -10.08 -18.76 6.78
N LEU A 384 -9.08 -19.59 6.51
CA LEU A 384 -9.08 -20.46 5.34
C LEU A 384 -10.16 -21.53 5.43
N LYS A 385 -10.43 -22.09 6.62
CA LYS A 385 -11.61 -22.92 6.87
C LYS A 385 -12.91 -22.16 6.63
N ALA A 386 -13.00 -20.88 6.99
CA ALA A 386 -14.17 -20.05 6.68
C ALA A 386 -14.36 -19.87 5.18
N MET A 387 -13.29 -19.58 4.43
CA MET A 387 -13.35 -19.50 2.96
C MET A 387 -13.72 -20.84 2.33
N ARG A 388 -13.23 -21.97 2.85
CA ARG A 388 -13.61 -23.32 2.36
C ARG A 388 -15.10 -23.64 2.57
N ARG A 389 -15.72 -23.09 3.63
CA ARG A 389 -17.17 -23.18 3.92
C ARG A 389 -18.05 -22.24 3.08
N LEU A 390 -17.47 -21.29 2.34
CA LEU A 390 -18.20 -20.44 1.40
C LEU A 390 -18.36 -21.08 0.00
N GLU A 391 -17.74 -22.25 -0.23
CA GLU A 391 -17.70 -22.96 -1.51
C GLU A 391 -17.30 -22.12 -2.76
N PRO A 392 -16.28 -21.24 -2.65
CA PRO A 392 -15.88 -20.37 -3.75
C PRO A 392 -15.33 -21.16 -4.94
N LYS A 393 -15.60 -20.65 -6.14
CA LYS A 393 -15.11 -21.20 -7.40
C LYS A 393 -13.63 -20.83 -7.67
N GLY A 394 -13.13 -19.82 -6.98
CA GLY A 394 -11.70 -19.49 -6.91
C GLY A 394 -11.35 -18.65 -5.69
N VAL A 395 -10.13 -18.83 -5.16
CA VAL A 395 -9.52 -17.95 -4.17
C VAL A 395 -8.21 -17.44 -4.75
N ILE A 396 -8.13 -16.13 -4.95
CA ILE A 396 -6.94 -15.41 -5.38
C ILE A 396 -6.26 -14.87 -4.12
N LEU A 397 -5.04 -15.32 -3.86
CA LEU A 397 -4.23 -14.93 -2.71
C LEU A 397 -2.96 -14.20 -3.20
N ASN A 398 -2.89 -12.90 -2.88
CA ASN A 398 -1.72 -12.07 -3.10
C ASN A 398 -1.23 -11.52 -1.75
N ASP A 399 0.04 -11.72 -1.40
CA ASP A 399 0.62 -11.12 -0.17
C ASP A 399 2.14 -10.92 -0.28
N ASN A 400 2.75 -10.29 0.73
CA ASN A 400 4.19 -10.05 0.82
C ASN A 400 4.97 -11.38 0.88
N ASN A 401 5.96 -11.58 0.00
CA ASN A 401 6.76 -12.81 -0.02
C ASN A 401 7.96 -12.72 0.94
N ALA A 402 7.68 -12.55 2.23
CA ALA A 402 8.66 -12.22 3.25
C ALA A 402 8.56 -13.14 4.49
N ASP A 403 9.68 -13.26 5.22
CA ASP A 403 9.72 -14.01 6.47
C ASP A 403 8.97 -13.32 7.61
N CYS A 404 8.39 -14.12 8.50
CA CYS A 404 7.64 -13.62 9.64
C CYS A 404 8.52 -12.80 10.59
N SER A 405 8.03 -11.62 10.98
CA SER A 405 8.73 -10.68 11.87
C SER A 405 8.09 -10.61 13.27
N CYS A 406 7.37 -11.67 13.66
CA CYS A 406 6.65 -11.76 14.93
C CYS A 406 7.56 -12.14 16.11
N ASN A 407 7.15 -11.79 17.34
CA ASN A 407 7.92 -12.01 18.56
C ASN A 407 8.08 -13.50 18.96
N SER A 408 7.16 -14.39 18.59
CA SER A 408 7.32 -15.85 18.74
C SER A 408 8.08 -16.50 17.56
N CYS A 409 8.32 -15.74 16.49
CA CYS A 409 8.90 -16.20 15.22
C CYS A 409 10.38 -15.82 15.06
N SER A 410 10.84 -14.82 15.83
CA SER A 410 12.15 -14.19 15.69
C SER A 410 12.47 -13.32 16.91
N THR A 411 13.77 -13.13 17.19
CA THR A 411 14.22 -12.08 18.11
C THR A 411 13.93 -10.68 17.55
N PHE A 412 13.86 -9.67 18.42
CA PHE A 412 13.55 -8.29 18.04
C PHE A 412 14.44 -7.79 16.89
N GLU A 413 15.75 -7.97 16.97
CA GLU A 413 16.69 -7.52 15.95
C GLU A 413 16.57 -8.27 14.62
N THR A 414 16.15 -9.54 14.65
CA THR A 414 15.89 -10.34 13.44
C THR A 414 14.58 -9.91 12.78
N GLY A 415 13.51 -9.74 13.55
CA GLY A 415 12.23 -9.23 13.04
C GLY A 415 12.34 -7.78 12.54
N PHE A 416 13.13 -6.94 13.22
CA PHE A 416 13.40 -5.58 12.77
C PHE A 416 14.20 -5.55 11.46
N ALA A 417 15.25 -6.37 11.32
CA ALA A 417 16.02 -6.46 10.07
C ALA A 417 15.15 -6.91 8.88
N ARG A 418 14.24 -7.87 9.07
CA ARG A 418 13.27 -8.32 8.05
C ARG A 418 12.35 -7.18 7.60
N LYS A 419 11.83 -6.37 8.53
CA LYS A 419 11.03 -5.17 8.22
C LYS A 419 11.84 -4.08 7.50
N VAL A 420 13.12 -3.92 7.86
CA VAL A 420 14.06 -2.99 7.19
C VAL A 420 14.34 -3.42 5.74
N ASP A 421 14.57 -4.72 5.48
CA ASP A 421 14.75 -5.25 4.11
C ASP A 421 13.49 -5.03 3.24
N ASN A 422 12.30 -5.20 3.82
CA ASN A 422 11.03 -4.91 3.12
C ASN A 422 10.84 -3.41 2.84
N LEU A 423 11.04 -2.53 3.84
CA LEU A 423 10.89 -1.09 3.64
C LEU A 423 11.96 -0.53 2.70
N TRP A 424 13.21 -1.02 2.73
CA TRP A 424 14.21 -0.65 1.72
C TRP A 424 13.67 -0.87 0.31
N SER A 425 13.12 -2.05 0.04
CA SER A 425 12.65 -2.44 -1.29
C SER A 425 11.52 -1.51 -1.77
N PHE A 426 10.65 -1.07 -0.86
CA PHE A 426 9.67 -0.02 -1.14
C PHE A 426 10.35 1.33 -1.45
N LEU A 427 11.15 1.86 -0.52
CA LEU A 427 11.77 3.19 -0.60
C LEU A 427 12.75 3.37 -1.77
N ASP A 428 13.39 2.28 -2.22
CA ASP A 428 14.28 2.24 -3.38
C ASP A 428 13.47 2.18 -4.69
N SER A 429 12.40 1.38 -4.75
CA SER A 429 11.50 1.35 -5.92
C SER A 429 10.78 2.68 -6.14
N THR A 430 10.34 3.36 -5.07
CA THR A 430 9.79 4.72 -5.16
C THR A 430 10.86 5.75 -5.49
N SER A 431 12.10 5.58 -5.01
CA SER A 431 13.22 6.44 -5.40
C SER A 431 13.43 6.45 -6.92
N VAL A 432 13.34 5.28 -7.55
CA VAL A 432 13.46 5.13 -9.02
C VAL A 432 12.20 5.65 -9.73
N ALA A 433 11.01 5.19 -9.32
CA ALA A 433 9.74 5.55 -9.96
C ALA A 433 9.46 7.07 -9.98
N PHE A 434 9.68 7.76 -8.86
CA PHE A 434 9.53 9.22 -8.78
C PHE A 434 10.73 10.00 -9.38
N LYS A 435 11.77 9.30 -9.88
CA LYS A 435 13.03 9.85 -10.40
C LYS A 435 13.76 10.73 -9.38
N GLY A 436 13.81 10.26 -8.13
CA GLY A 436 14.40 10.95 -6.98
C GLY A 436 13.62 12.17 -6.46
N ARG A 437 12.65 12.70 -7.22
CA ARG A 437 11.93 13.94 -6.92
C ARG A 437 11.21 13.89 -5.58
N ASP A 438 11.29 14.99 -4.83
CA ASP A 438 10.58 15.14 -3.57
C ASP A 438 9.13 15.60 -3.81
N MET A 439 8.25 14.61 -3.92
CA MET A 439 6.81 14.79 -4.14
C MET A 439 6.04 14.45 -2.85
N ASP A 440 4.91 15.10 -2.58
CA ASP A 440 4.14 14.82 -1.36
C ASP A 440 3.36 13.50 -1.47
N GLU A 441 2.98 13.09 -2.68
CA GLU A 441 2.40 11.78 -2.98
C GLU A 441 3.39 10.64 -2.65
N ARG A 442 4.68 10.86 -2.97
CA ARG A 442 5.79 9.97 -2.56
C ARG A 442 5.84 9.85 -1.04
N LYS A 443 5.92 11.00 -0.34
CA LYS A 443 6.01 11.04 1.13
C LYS A 443 4.82 10.33 1.79
N MET A 444 3.61 10.48 1.25
CA MET A 444 2.39 9.85 1.75
C MET A 444 2.44 8.32 1.63
N MET A 445 2.83 7.79 0.46
CA MET A 445 2.94 6.35 0.23
C MET A 445 4.07 5.72 1.05
N GLU A 446 5.19 6.42 1.21
CA GLU A 446 6.35 5.97 1.99
C GLU A 446 6.11 6.05 3.49
N GLY A 447 5.42 7.08 3.97
CA GLY A 447 4.99 7.19 5.37
C GLY A 447 3.97 6.11 5.73
N GLU A 448 3.08 5.76 4.82
CA GLU A 448 2.19 4.61 4.99
C GLU A 448 2.97 3.29 5.05
N ALA A 449 3.91 3.06 4.12
CA ALA A 449 4.78 1.89 4.13
C ALA A 449 5.59 1.77 5.44
N SER A 450 6.04 2.90 5.99
CA SER A 450 6.88 2.94 7.19
C SER A 450 6.20 2.36 8.44
N LYS A 451 4.86 2.32 8.48
CA LYS A 451 4.10 1.64 9.55
C LYS A 451 4.52 0.18 9.75
N ALA A 452 5.03 -0.49 8.71
CA ALA A 452 5.54 -1.86 8.79
C ALA A 452 6.71 -2.02 9.79
N LEU A 453 7.55 -1.00 9.98
CA LEU A 453 8.59 -1.00 11.01
C LEU A 453 7.97 -1.02 12.42
N MET A 454 7.01 -0.12 12.65
CA MET A 454 6.39 0.14 13.95
C MET A 454 5.36 -0.92 14.36
N SER A 455 4.68 -1.56 13.39
CA SER A 455 3.65 -2.58 13.64
C SER A 455 4.21 -3.75 14.46
N MET A 456 3.60 -4.01 15.62
CA MET A 456 3.93 -5.15 16.47
C MET A 456 3.50 -6.50 15.86
N CYS A 457 2.74 -6.49 14.76
CA CYS A 457 2.05 -7.66 14.18
C CYS A 457 2.40 -7.88 12.69
N SER A 458 3.62 -7.56 12.25
CA SER A 458 4.08 -7.89 10.89
C SER A 458 4.39 -9.40 10.78
N MET A 459 3.33 -10.18 10.55
CA MET A 459 3.38 -11.65 10.58
C MET A 459 3.44 -12.27 9.17
N ASN A 460 4.25 -11.69 8.27
CA ASN A 460 4.40 -12.19 6.89
C ASN A 460 4.74 -13.69 6.85
N GLU A 461 4.28 -14.40 5.82
CA GLU A 461 4.69 -15.76 5.52
C GLU A 461 5.04 -15.83 4.03
N ARG A 462 6.11 -16.56 3.69
CA ARG A 462 6.47 -16.80 2.29
C ARG A 462 5.42 -17.67 1.60
N LYS A 463 5.40 -17.62 0.27
CA LYS A 463 4.43 -18.34 -0.57
C LYS A 463 4.34 -19.84 -0.25
N GLU A 464 5.45 -20.50 0.10
CA GLU A 464 5.50 -21.94 0.35
C GLU A 464 4.68 -22.30 1.59
N LYS A 465 4.76 -21.49 2.64
CA LYS A 465 3.98 -21.68 3.87
C LYS A 465 2.51 -21.26 3.70
N TRP A 466 2.21 -20.34 2.79
CA TRP A 466 0.83 -20.09 2.37
C TRP A 466 0.26 -21.28 1.60
N ALA A 467 1.03 -21.90 0.71
CA ALA A 467 0.63 -23.12 0.00
C ALA A 467 0.35 -24.28 0.95
N GLU A 468 1.23 -24.55 1.93
CA GLU A 468 1.00 -25.51 3.01
C GLU A 468 -0.36 -25.29 3.71
N ARG A 469 -0.69 -24.02 4.03
CA ARG A 469 -1.96 -23.66 4.69
C ARG A 469 -3.18 -23.82 3.79
N MET A 470 -3.09 -23.47 2.50
CA MET A 470 -4.18 -23.64 1.54
C MET A 470 -4.49 -25.12 1.32
N ILE A 471 -3.45 -25.94 1.14
CA ILE A 471 -3.57 -27.41 1.03
C ILE A 471 -4.17 -27.99 2.32
N GLY A 472 -3.66 -27.58 3.49
CA GLY A 472 -4.19 -27.98 4.80
C GLY A 472 -5.62 -27.53 5.11
N ALA A 473 -6.18 -26.62 4.30
CA ALA A 473 -7.57 -26.15 4.38
C ALA A 473 -8.49 -26.75 3.30
N GLY A 474 -8.01 -27.71 2.49
CA GLY A 474 -8.81 -28.38 1.45
C GLY A 474 -8.91 -27.62 0.13
N PHE A 475 -7.87 -26.86 -0.23
CA PHE A 475 -7.70 -26.23 -1.54
C PHE A 475 -6.56 -26.88 -2.33
N ALA A 476 -6.70 -26.94 -3.65
CA ALA A 476 -5.63 -27.25 -4.60
C ALA A 476 -5.19 -25.96 -5.32
N GLY A 477 -3.89 -25.83 -5.60
CA GLY A 477 -3.36 -24.75 -6.41
C GLY A 477 -3.78 -24.91 -7.87
N ASP A 478 -4.06 -23.79 -8.54
CA ASP A 478 -4.43 -23.75 -9.96
C ASP A 478 -3.52 -22.76 -10.72
N VAL A 479 -3.32 -23.02 -12.01
CA VAL A 479 -2.32 -22.31 -12.83
C VAL A 479 -2.98 -21.15 -13.55
N PHE A 480 -2.38 -19.95 -13.47
CA PHE A 480 -2.78 -18.83 -14.30
C PHE A 480 -2.54 -19.15 -15.78
N ARG A 481 -3.56 -18.98 -16.64
CA ARG A 481 -3.41 -19.21 -18.09
C ARG A 481 -2.35 -18.28 -18.69
N GLU A 482 -1.75 -18.70 -19.81
CA GLU A 482 -0.65 -17.94 -20.44
C GLU A 482 -1.08 -16.56 -20.97
N ASP A 483 -2.37 -16.34 -21.27
CA ASP A 483 -2.91 -15.02 -21.62
C ASP A 483 -2.88 -14.05 -20.43
N VAL A 484 -3.20 -14.54 -19.21
CA VAL A 484 -3.03 -13.79 -17.95
C VAL A 484 -1.56 -13.40 -17.75
N MET A 485 -0.66 -14.33 -18.06
CA MET A 485 0.77 -14.13 -17.83
C MET A 485 1.41 -13.18 -18.82
N GLU A 486 1.10 -13.27 -20.12
CA GLU A 486 1.64 -12.31 -21.09
C GLU A 486 1.00 -10.93 -20.94
N GLY A 487 -0.27 -10.82 -20.52
CA GLY A 487 -0.86 -9.56 -20.08
C GLY A 487 -0.08 -8.90 -18.94
N ALA A 488 0.23 -9.67 -17.89
CA ALA A 488 1.03 -9.20 -16.76
C ALA A 488 2.46 -8.81 -17.16
N ARG A 489 3.13 -9.60 -18.02
CA ARG A 489 4.45 -9.26 -18.58
C ARG A 489 4.41 -8.01 -19.45
N ALA A 490 3.38 -7.84 -20.26
CA ALA A 490 3.20 -6.65 -21.10
C ALA A 490 2.96 -5.39 -20.27
N LEU A 491 2.13 -5.47 -19.22
CA LEU A 491 1.93 -4.36 -18.29
C LEU A 491 3.22 -4.02 -17.52
N LEU A 492 4.05 -5.01 -17.15
CA LEU A 492 5.32 -4.78 -16.46
C LEU A 492 6.27 -3.89 -17.29
N ARG A 493 6.24 -4.00 -18.62
CA ARG A 493 7.07 -3.21 -19.55
C ARG A 493 6.77 -1.68 -19.54
N LYS A 494 5.69 -1.24 -18.87
CA LYS A 494 5.43 0.20 -18.59
C LYS A 494 6.38 0.76 -17.51
N TYR A 495 6.89 -0.09 -16.63
CA TYR A 495 7.61 0.28 -15.42
C TYR A 495 9.13 0.12 -15.58
N ASP A 496 9.89 0.47 -14.53
CA ASP A 496 11.34 0.39 -14.55
C ASP A 496 11.86 -1.06 -14.69
N ASN A 497 12.89 -1.25 -15.52
CA ASN A 497 13.46 -2.56 -15.87
C ASN A 497 14.10 -3.34 -14.70
N ASN A 498 14.21 -2.76 -13.50
CA ASN A 498 14.61 -3.47 -12.28
C ASN A 498 13.45 -4.30 -11.66
N TRP A 499 12.23 -4.20 -12.19
CA TRP A 499 11.11 -5.09 -11.85
C TRP A 499 11.12 -6.37 -12.68
N GLU A 500 10.91 -7.51 -12.04
CA GLU A 500 10.79 -8.82 -12.70
C GLU A 500 9.50 -9.54 -12.26
N LEU A 501 8.90 -10.29 -13.19
CA LEU A 501 7.94 -11.34 -12.88
C LEU A 501 8.62 -12.71 -13.04
N ARG A 502 8.47 -13.57 -12.03
CA ARG A 502 8.96 -14.96 -12.05
C ARG A 502 7.80 -15.91 -11.79
N VAL A 503 7.72 -17.01 -12.52
CA VAL A 503 6.62 -17.97 -12.47
C VAL A 503 7.15 -19.34 -12.06
N ASP A 504 6.50 -19.96 -11.09
CA ASP A 504 6.63 -21.39 -10.76
C ASP A 504 5.24 -21.93 -10.39
N GLU A 505 5.05 -22.51 -9.20
CA GLU A 505 3.72 -22.87 -8.67
C GLU A 505 2.85 -21.63 -8.41
N CYS A 506 3.46 -20.46 -8.28
CA CYS A 506 2.75 -19.19 -8.27
C CYS A 506 3.52 -18.10 -9.04
N VAL A 507 2.94 -16.91 -9.14
CA VAL A 507 3.61 -15.74 -9.71
C VAL A 507 4.27 -14.93 -8.60
N GLY A 508 5.55 -14.60 -8.73
CA GLY A 508 6.26 -13.69 -7.83
C GLY A 508 6.61 -12.38 -8.54
N LEU A 509 6.39 -11.25 -7.86
CA LEU A 509 6.90 -9.94 -8.25
C LEU A 509 8.21 -9.67 -7.50
N TRP A 510 9.24 -9.23 -8.22
CA TRP A 510 10.60 -9.04 -7.70
C TRP A 510 11.14 -7.65 -8.06
N TRP A 511 11.95 -7.07 -7.17
CA TRP A 511 12.66 -5.80 -7.37
C TRP A 511 14.16 -6.02 -7.18
N LYS A 512 14.97 -5.68 -8.20
CA LYS A 512 16.45 -5.85 -8.20
C LYS A 512 16.89 -7.25 -7.72
N GLY A 513 16.23 -8.30 -8.22
CA GLY A 513 16.50 -9.68 -7.84
C GLY A 513 16.12 -10.07 -6.40
N GLN A 514 15.33 -9.27 -5.67
CA GLN A 514 14.74 -9.64 -4.37
C GLN A 514 13.21 -9.81 -4.48
N PRO A 515 12.60 -10.80 -3.81
CA PRO A 515 11.17 -11.02 -3.86
C PRO A 515 10.43 -9.94 -3.06
N VAL A 516 9.33 -9.44 -3.63
CA VAL A 516 8.48 -8.41 -2.99
C VAL A 516 7.15 -9.03 -2.57
N SER A 517 6.40 -9.57 -3.54
CA SER A 517 5.08 -10.16 -3.33
C SER A 517 4.89 -11.40 -4.18
N PHE A 518 3.85 -12.16 -3.87
CA PHE A 518 3.39 -13.27 -4.69
C PHE A 518 1.90 -13.12 -5.01
N CYS A 519 1.46 -13.82 -6.06
CA CYS A 519 0.07 -13.96 -6.48
C CYS A 519 -0.18 -15.44 -6.80
N SER A 520 -1.27 -16.00 -6.30
CA SER A 520 -1.60 -17.43 -6.42
C SER A 520 -3.10 -17.65 -6.58
N LEU A 521 -3.48 -18.62 -7.42
CA LEU A 521 -4.87 -19.02 -7.63
C LEU A 521 -5.12 -20.40 -7.01
N TRP A 522 -6.26 -20.55 -6.35
CA TRP A 522 -6.63 -21.76 -5.64
C TRP A 522 -8.08 -22.13 -5.94
N LYS A 523 -8.34 -23.43 -6.10
CA LYS A 523 -9.68 -24.02 -6.23
C LYS A 523 -9.90 -25.03 -5.11
N ILE A 524 -11.14 -25.40 -4.84
CA ILE A 524 -11.45 -26.45 -3.87
C ILE A 524 -10.89 -27.79 -4.37
N ASP A 525 -10.18 -28.53 -3.51
CA ASP A 525 -9.74 -29.88 -3.88
C ASP A 525 -10.95 -30.83 -3.88
N SER A 526 -11.27 -31.38 -5.05
CA SER A 526 -12.34 -32.35 -5.22
C SER A 526 -12.10 -33.63 -4.41
N LYS A 527 -10.84 -33.97 -4.10
CA LYS A 527 -10.45 -35.14 -3.30
C LYS A 527 -10.60 -34.91 -1.79
N SER A 528 -10.88 -33.68 -1.33
CA SER A 528 -11.08 -33.34 0.08
C SER A 528 -12.57 -33.31 0.49
N SER A 529 -13.44 -33.99 -0.27
CA SER A 529 -14.91 -33.93 -0.16
C SER A 529 -15.48 -35.16 0.54
#